data_AF-A0A4S2S8Z3-F1
#
_entry.id   AF-A0A4S2S8Z3-F1
#
_cell.length_a   1.000
_cell.length_b   1.000
_cell.length_c   1.000
_cell.angle_alpha   90.00
_cell.angle_beta   90.00
_cell.angle_gamma   90.00
#
_symmetry.space_group_name_H-M   'P 1'
#
loop_
_entity.id
_entity.type
_entity.pdbx_description
1 polymer ?
#
loop_
_entity_poly.entity_id
_entity_poly.type
_entity_poly.pdbx_seq_one_letter_code
_entity_poly.pdbx_strand_id
1 'polypeptide(L)'
;MPDVFDGDVLDLFAARIEAQFGLAMSELTQAVHAAPQAHPGATQAVHWYGLLSQAQQVLETAEDALVAALETAVGDQLDDPVMELAHRVNHAVAARDGRAITLRFLLQAPAEQARIQQRFGPRVATTLPTPVPAQPARIRGGAR
;
A
#
# COMPACT_ATOMS: atom_id res chain seq x y z
N MET A 1 -5.69 18.77 25.78
CA MET A 1 -5.75 18.26 24.41
C MET A 1 -5.87 16.75 24.55
N PRO A 2 -7.01 16.11 24.24
CA PRO A 2 -7.09 14.66 24.34
C PRO A 2 -6.32 14.02 23.18
N ASP A 3 -5.66 12.90 23.46
CA ASP A 3 -4.90 12.07 22.52
C ASP A 3 -5.76 11.67 21.32
N VAL A 4 -5.53 12.32 20.18
CA VAL A 4 -6.12 11.93 18.89
C VAL A 4 -5.24 10.85 18.22
N PHE A 5 -4.13 10.45 18.86
CA PHE A 5 -3.19 9.46 18.34
C PHE A 5 -3.37 8.05 18.95
N ASP A 6 -4.28 7.88 19.91
CA ASP A 6 -4.57 6.58 20.57
C ASP A 6 -5.63 5.73 19.85
N GLY A 7 -6.14 6.17 18.69
CA GLY A 7 -7.01 5.33 17.87
C GLY A 7 -6.19 4.25 17.19
N ASP A 8 -6.43 2.98 17.52
CA ASP A 8 -5.86 1.83 16.80
C ASP A 8 -6.03 2.07 15.29
N VAL A 9 -4.92 1.99 14.54
CA VAL A 9 -4.91 2.18 13.08
C VAL A 9 -5.94 1.25 12.43
N LEU A 10 -6.17 0.06 13.00
CA LEU A 10 -7.20 -0.87 12.57
C LEU A 10 -8.61 -0.32 12.77
N ASP A 11 -8.91 0.34 13.89
CA ASP A 11 -10.23 0.92 14.14
C ASP A 11 -10.52 2.08 13.19
N LEU A 12 -9.50 2.91 12.92
CA LEU A 12 -9.61 4.01 11.96
C LEU A 12 -9.96 3.47 10.56
N PHE A 13 -9.25 2.44 10.09
CA PHE A 13 -9.52 1.87 8.78
C PHE A 13 -10.83 1.08 8.74
N ALA A 14 -11.19 0.36 9.81
CA ALA A 14 -12.50 -0.30 9.91
C ALA A 14 -13.63 0.70 9.76
N ALA A 15 -13.64 1.77 10.58
CA ALA A 15 -14.67 2.81 10.51
C ALA A 15 -14.74 3.47 9.13
N ARG A 16 -13.60 3.69 8.47
CA ARG A 16 -13.53 4.23 7.10
C ARG A 16 -14.15 3.28 6.07
N ILE A 17 -13.84 1.98 6.16
CA ILE A 17 -14.39 0.94 5.29
C ILE A 17 -15.91 0.87 5.48
N GLU A 18 -16.38 0.79 6.72
CA GLU A 18 -17.80 0.74 7.05
C GLU A 18 -18.55 1.97 6.53
N ALA A 19 -17.98 3.18 6.71
CA ALA A 19 -18.56 4.40 6.17
C ALA A 19 -18.64 4.43 4.64
N GLN A 20 -17.68 3.80 3.94
CA GLN A 20 -17.65 3.77 2.48
C GLN A 20 -18.64 2.76 1.88
N PHE A 21 -18.85 1.62 2.53
CA PHE A 21 -19.69 0.53 2.02
C PHE A 21 -21.07 0.44 2.70
N GLY A 22 -21.27 1.14 3.81
CA GLY A 22 -22.55 1.20 4.53
C GLY A 22 -22.92 -0.09 5.27
N LEU A 23 -21.95 -0.96 5.53
CA LEU A 23 -22.12 -2.24 6.24
C LEU A 23 -21.06 -2.35 7.32
N ALA A 24 -21.37 -3.04 8.43
CA ALA A 24 -20.36 -3.36 9.43
C ALA A 24 -19.28 -4.30 8.87
N MET A 25 -18.06 -4.28 9.42
CA MET A 25 -16.95 -5.10 8.94
C MET A 25 -17.27 -6.61 8.91
N SER A 26 -18.03 -7.10 9.88
CA SER A 26 -18.47 -8.51 9.92
C SER A 26 -19.41 -8.85 8.76
N GLU A 27 -20.38 -7.98 8.48
CA GLU A 27 -21.34 -8.14 7.38
C GLU A 27 -20.64 -8.03 6.02
N LEU A 28 -19.72 -7.07 5.89
CA LEU A 28 -18.94 -6.86 4.68
C LEU A 28 -18.08 -8.09 4.36
N THR A 29 -17.46 -8.68 5.39
CA THR A 29 -16.66 -9.91 5.27
C THR A 29 -17.51 -11.09 4.77
N GLN A 30 -18.72 -11.24 5.32
CA GLN A 30 -19.66 -12.28 4.88
C GLN A 30 -20.12 -12.05 3.45
N ALA A 31 -20.49 -10.83 3.08
CA ALA A 31 -20.95 -10.47 1.74
C ALA A 31 -19.87 -10.71 0.68
N VAL A 32 -18.63 -10.30 0.97
CA VAL A 32 -17.46 -10.53 0.12
C VAL A 32 -17.17 -12.03 -0.02
N HIS A 33 -17.26 -12.81 1.06
CA HIS A 33 -17.04 -14.26 0.99
C HIS A 33 -18.12 -14.97 0.16
N ALA A 34 -19.38 -14.52 0.27
CA ALA A 34 -20.49 -15.12 -0.46
C ALA A 34 -20.44 -14.81 -1.97
N ALA A 35 -20.05 -13.59 -2.35
CA ALA A 35 -20.01 -13.16 -3.74
C ALA A 35 -18.86 -12.15 -4.03
N PRO A 36 -17.61 -12.61 -4.11
CA PRO A 36 -16.44 -11.73 -4.23
C PRO A 36 -16.46 -10.83 -5.46
N GLN A 37 -17.04 -11.32 -6.56
CA GLN A 37 -17.10 -10.61 -7.85
C GLN A 37 -18.22 -9.57 -7.92
N ALA A 38 -19.21 -9.63 -7.04
CA ALA A 38 -20.30 -8.66 -6.98
C ALA A 38 -19.85 -7.33 -6.32
N HIS A 39 -18.81 -7.39 -5.49
CA HIS A 39 -18.32 -6.24 -4.72
C HIS A 39 -16.79 -6.08 -4.82
N PRO A 40 -16.21 -5.88 -6.02
CA PRO A 40 -14.76 -5.92 -6.22
C PRO A 40 -13.98 -4.87 -5.40
N GLY A 41 -14.59 -3.73 -5.09
CA GLY A 41 -14.01 -2.72 -4.21
C GLY A 41 -13.99 -3.14 -2.73
N ALA A 42 -15.12 -3.67 -2.24
CA ALA A 42 -15.22 -4.18 -0.87
C ALA A 42 -14.29 -5.38 -0.65
N THR A 43 -14.21 -6.28 -1.64
CA THR A 43 -13.30 -7.43 -1.64
C THR A 43 -11.85 -7.00 -1.46
N GLN A 44 -11.40 -5.97 -2.19
CA GLN A 44 -10.05 -5.44 -2.03
C GLN A 44 -9.86 -4.77 -0.66
N ALA A 45 -10.81 -3.95 -0.22
CA ALA A 45 -10.71 -3.27 1.08
C ALA A 45 -10.61 -4.27 2.24
N VAL A 46 -11.49 -5.28 2.28
CA VAL A 46 -11.48 -6.35 3.30
C VAL A 46 -10.17 -7.14 3.26
N HIS A 47 -9.68 -7.49 2.06
CA HIS A 47 -8.43 -8.21 1.91
C HIS A 47 -7.24 -7.43 2.48
N TRP A 48 -7.09 -6.15 2.10
CA TRP A 48 -6.00 -5.32 2.57
C TRP A 48 -6.12 -4.97 4.05
N TYR A 49 -7.35 -4.86 4.57
CA TYR A 49 -7.61 -4.75 6.01
C TYR A 49 -7.12 -5.97 6.78
N GLY A 50 -7.40 -7.18 6.28
CA GLY A 50 -6.86 -8.42 6.85
C GLY A 50 -5.33 -8.47 6.84
N LEU A 51 -4.69 -8.02 5.76
CA LEU A 51 -3.23 -7.93 5.69
C LEU A 51 -2.64 -6.89 6.65
N LEU A 52 -3.33 -5.76 6.86
CA LEU A 52 -2.91 -4.75 7.83
C LEU A 52 -3.01 -5.29 9.26
N SER A 53 -4.11 -5.97 9.60
CA SER A 53 -4.30 -6.61 10.91
C SER A 53 -3.19 -7.65 11.20
N GLN A 54 -2.85 -8.48 10.21
CA GLN A 54 -1.73 -9.41 10.34
C GLN A 54 -0.39 -8.69 10.54
N ALA A 55 -0.13 -7.61 9.80
CA ALA A 55 1.09 -6.83 9.95
C ALA A 55 1.19 -6.15 11.33
N GLN A 56 0.07 -5.68 11.88
CA GLN A 56 -0.01 -5.12 13.22
C GLN A 56 0.34 -6.16 14.29
N GLN A 57 -0.20 -7.38 14.19
CA GLN A 57 0.15 -8.47 15.12
C GLN A 57 1.63 -8.88 15.04
N VAL A 58 2.20 -8.91 13.83
CA VAL A 58 3.63 -9.19 13.63
C VAL A 58 4.51 -8.09 14.22
N LEU A 59 4.09 -6.82 14.12
CA LEU A 59 4.79 -5.70 14.71
C LEU A 59 4.79 -5.79 16.23
N GLU A 60 3.63 -5.99 16.85
CA GLU A 60 3.50 -6.14 18.31
C GLU A 60 4.39 -7.27 18.83
N THR A 61 4.37 -8.44 18.15
CA THR A 61 5.22 -9.58 18.52
C THR A 61 6.72 -9.25 18.40
N ALA A 62 7.11 -8.47 17.39
CA ALA A 62 8.51 -8.08 17.20
C ALA A 62 8.95 -7.04 18.24
N GLU A 63 8.07 -6.11 18.60
CA GLU A 63 8.30 -5.10 19.63
C GLU A 63 8.43 -5.74 21.01
N ASP A 64 7.52 -6.63 21.38
CA ASP A 64 7.58 -7.39 22.64
C ASP A 64 8.89 -8.18 22.75
N ALA A 65 9.31 -8.84 21.67
CA ALA A 65 10.58 -9.58 21.64
C ALA A 65 11.79 -8.67 21.82
N LEU A 66 11.79 -7.48 21.19
CA LEU A 66 12.87 -6.50 21.34
C LEU A 66 12.90 -5.93 22.77
N VAL A 67 11.75 -5.55 23.33
CA VAL A 67 11.65 -5.03 24.69
C VAL A 67 12.17 -6.07 25.69
N ALA A 68 11.72 -7.32 25.59
CA ALA A 68 12.20 -8.40 26.46
C ALA A 68 13.71 -8.61 26.35
N ALA A 69 14.29 -8.52 25.13
CA ALA A 69 15.73 -8.62 24.94
C ALA A 69 16.48 -7.44 25.59
N LEU A 70 15.99 -6.22 25.43
CA LEU A 70 16.58 -5.01 26.02
C LEU A 70 16.54 -5.01 27.55
N GLU A 71 15.47 -5.53 28.16
CA GLU A 71 15.35 -5.67 29.62
C GLU A 71 16.39 -6.63 30.21
N THR A 72 16.87 -7.59 29.42
CA THR A 72 17.86 -8.60 29.85
C THR A 72 19.28 -8.30 29.40
N ALA A 73 19.48 -7.28 28.56
CA ALA A 73 20.79 -6.90 28.06
C ALA A 73 21.68 -6.38 29.21
N VAL A 74 22.90 -6.93 29.31
CA VAL A 74 23.87 -6.55 30.34
C VAL A 74 25.09 -5.93 29.66
N GLY A 75 25.40 -4.69 30.00
CA GLY A 75 26.53 -3.94 29.44
C GLY A 75 26.07 -2.71 28.65
N ASP A 76 27.03 -1.93 28.16
CA ASP A 76 26.80 -0.64 27.48
C ASP A 76 26.71 -0.79 25.95
N GLN A 77 26.94 -2.01 25.43
CA GLN A 77 26.92 -2.33 24.01
C GLN A 77 25.84 -3.39 23.73
N LEU A 78 25.00 -3.12 22.74
CA LEU A 78 24.01 -4.08 22.25
C LEU A 78 24.70 -5.11 21.36
N ASP A 79 24.53 -6.38 21.72
CA ASP A 79 25.05 -7.49 20.93
C ASP A 79 24.25 -7.70 19.63
N ASP A 80 24.89 -8.34 18.64
CA ASP A 80 24.31 -8.64 17.32
C ASP A 80 22.88 -9.23 17.36
N PRO A 81 22.50 -10.12 18.29
CA PRO A 81 21.13 -10.65 18.38
C PRO A 81 20.07 -9.58 18.68
N VAL A 82 20.38 -8.59 19.51
CA VAL A 82 19.43 -7.51 19.85
C VAL A 82 19.28 -6.56 18.65
N MET A 83 20.37 -6.34 17.91
CA MET A 83 20.34 -5.58 16.66
C MET A 83 19.47 -6.27 15.59
N GLU A 84 19.48 -7.60 15.50
CA GLU A 84 18.60 -8.35 14.59
C GLU A 84 17.11 -8.14 14.93
N LEU A 85 16.76 -8.15 16.22
CA LEU A 85 15.39 -7.86 16.68
C LEU A 85 14.96 -6.43 16.31
N ALA A 86 15.84 -5.45 16.46
CA ALA A 86 15.58 -4.08 16.01
C ALA A 86 15.33 -4.00 14.50
N HIS A 87 16.09 -4.74 13.69
CA HIS A 87 15.83 -4.84 12.25
C HIS A 87 14.48 -5.50 11.95
N ARG A 88 14.09 -6.52 12.71
CA ARG A 88 12.78 -7.18 12.58
C ARG A 88 11.62 -6.22 12.84
N VAL A 89 11.71 -5.39 13.88
CA VAL A 89 10.74 -4.31 14.15
C VAL A 89 10.66 -3.35 12.96
N ASN A 90 11.80 -2.87 12.45
CA ASN A 90 11.82 -1.98 11.29
C ASN A 90 11.13 -2.58 10.06
N HIS A 91 11.35 -3.87 9.78
CA HIS A 91 10.68 -4.58 8.70
C HIS A 91 9.17 -4.70 8.92
N ALA A 92 8.74 -4.98 10.16
CA ALA A 92 7.33 -5.07 10.51
C ALA A 92 6.61 -3.73 10.37
N VAL A 93 7.23 -2.63 10.83
CA VAL A 93 6.72 -1.26 10.63
C VAL A 93 6.56 -0.95 9.14
N ALA A 94 7.60 -1.21 8.34
CA ALA A 94 7.56 -0.96 6.90
C ALA A 94 6.43 -1.76 6.22
N ALA A 95 6.19 -3.00 6.64
CA ALA A 95 5.10 -3.81 6.14
C ALA A 95 3.73 -3.21 6.52
N ARG A 96 3.51 -2.86 7.80
CA ARG A 96 2.28 -2.24 8.30
C ARG A 96 1.97 -0.95 7.53
N ASP A 97 2.95 -0.06 7.42
CA ASP A 97 2.80 1.23 6.75
C ASP A 97 2.50 1.06 5.26
N GLY A 98 3.14 0.08 4.61
CA GLY A 98 2.84 -0.29 3.24
C GLY A 98 1.38 -0.71 3.05
N ARG A 99 0.83 -1.55 3.95
CA ARG A 99 -0.58 -1.96 3.90
C ARG A 99 -1.54 -0.80 4.19
N ALA A 100 -1.22 0.03 5.17
CA ALA A 100 -1.99 1.21 5.53
C ALA A 100 -2.06 2.23 4.37
N ILE A 101 -0.96 2.47 3.65
CA ILE A 101 -0.93 3.33 2.47
C ILE A 101 -1.83 2.77 1.37
N THR A 102 -1.79 1.46 1.12
CA THR A 102 -2.67 0.84 0.11
C THR A 102 -4.15 0.96 0.49
N LEU A 103 -4.51 0.68 1.75
CA LEU A 103 -5.88 0.87 2.24
C LEU A 103 -6.32 2.33 2.11
N ARG A 104 -5.47 3.26 2.51
CA ARG A 104 -5.77 4.69 2.38
C ARG A 104 -6.11 5.03 0.94
N PHE A 105 -5.31 4.59 -0.03
CA PHE A 105 -5.56 4.82 -1.46
C PHE A 105 -6.88 4.22 -1.94
N LEU A 106 -7.20 2.98 -1.54
CA LEU A 106 -8.46 2.32 -1.87
C LEU A 106 -9.69 3.06 -1.31
N LEU A 107 -9.53 3.73 -0.17
CA LEU A 107 -10.61 4.40 0.55
C LEU A 107 -10.67 5.92 0.31
N GLN A 108 -9.94 6.42 -0.70
CA GLN A 108 -10.05 7.82 -1.10
C GLN A 108 -11.35 8.07 -1.85
N ALA A 109 -11.97 9.22 -1.57
CA ALA A 109 -13.20 9.61 -2.27
C ALA A 109 -12.93 9.88 -3.76
N PRO A 110 -13.93 9.74 -4.65
CA PRO A 110 -13.75 9.96 -6.09
C PRO A 110 -13.16 11.35 -6.44
N ALA A 111 -13.57 12.41 -5.73
CA ALA A 111 -13.03 13.76 -5.92
C ALA A 111 -11.55 13.88 -5.49
N GLU A 112 -11.13 13.08 -4.52
CA GLU A 112 -9.75 13.04 -4.04
C GLU A 112 -8.87 12.23 -4.99
N GLN A 113 -9.39 11.12 -5.52
CA GLN A 113 -8.75 10.33 -6.57
C GLN A 113 -8.54 11.15 -7.85
N ALA A 114 -9.54 11.96 -8.26
CA ALA A 114 -9.43 12.85 -9.42
C ALA A 114 -8.33 13.91 -9.23
N ARG A 115 -8.19 14.50 -8.04
CA ARG A 115 -7.11 15.45 -7.73
C ARG A 115 -5.73 14.80 -7.77
N ILE A 116 -5.61 13.56 -7.31
CA ILE A 116 -4.34 12.81 -7.37
C ILE A 116 -3.96 12.51 -8.81
N GLN A 117 -4.92 12.06 -9.63
CA GLN A 117 -4.69 11.86 -11.06
C GLN A 117 -4.35 13.16 -11.80
N GLN A 118 -4.86 14.32 -11.35
CA GLN A 118 -4.45 15.61 -11.90
C GLN A 118 -3.03 16.02 -11.47
N ARG A 119 -2.61 15.63 -10.26
CA ARG A 119 -1.26 15.90 -9.73
C ARG A 119 -0.19 15.07 -10.44
N PHE A 120 -0.52 13.85 -10.83
CA PHE A 120 0.29 13.00 -11.72
C PHE A 120 -0.24 13.17 -13.14
N GLY A 121 0.12 14.27 -13.81
CA GLY A 121 -0.38 14.65 -15.13
C GLY A 121 -0.37 13.53 -16.19
N PRO A 122 -1.06 13.71 -17.32
CA PRO A 122 -1.29 12.66 -18.31
C PRO A 122 0.00 11.94 -18.67
N ARG A 123 -0.01 10.60 -18.55
CA ARG A 123 1.11 9.75 -18.94
C ARG A 123 1.46 10.05 -20.40
N VAL A 124 2.66 10.58 -20.64
CA VAL A 124 3.19 10.74 -21.99
C VAL A 124 3.29 9.34 -22.59
N ALA A 125 2.45 9.05 -23.58
CA ALA A 125 2.58 7.83 -24.37
C ALA A 125 3.91 7.91 -25.13
N THR A 126 4.91 7.16 -24.71
CA THR A 126 6.14 6.97 -25.49
C THR A 126 5.82 6.02 -26.65
N THR A 127 5.22 6.54 -27.71
CA THR A 127 5.22 5.84 -28.99
C THR A 127 6.64 5.89 -29.55
N LEU A 128 7.27 4.73 -29.71
CA LEU A 128 8.51 4.60 -30.48
C LEU A 128 8.30 5.26 -31.86
N PRO A 129 9.23 6.08 -32.36
CA PRO A 129 9.11 6.66 -33.69
C PRO A 129 9.03 5.54 -34.73
N THR A 130 7.97 5.55 -35.54
CA THR A 130 7.84 4.66 -36.70
C THR A 130 9.01 4.92 -37.65
N PRO A 131 9.81 3.90 -38.02
CA PRO A 131 10.89 4.09 -38.97
C PRO A 131 10.31 4.52 -40.33
N VAL A 132 10.74 5.69 -40.81
CA VAL A 132 10.38 6.18 -42.14
C VAL A 132 11.08 5.29 -43.18
N PRO A 133 10.36 4.66 -44.13
CA PRO A 133 10.99 3.89 -45.18
C PRO A 133 11.81 4.81 -46.09
N ALA A 134 13.08 4.48 -46.30
CA ALA A 134 13.99 5.22 -47.17
C ALA A 134 13.45 5.22 -48.62
N GLN A 135 13.21 6.41 -49.18
CA GLN A 135 12.86 6.55 -50.60
C GLN A 135 14.10 6.34 -51.48
N PRO A 136 14.04 5.53 -52.54
CA PRO A 136 15.15 5.33 -53.45
C PRO A 136 15.41 6.60 -54.29
N ALA A 137 16.68 6.99 -54.40
CA ALA A 137 17.11 8.17 -55.14
C ALA A 137 16.85 8.02 -56.65
N ARG A 138 16.12 8.97 -57.25
CA ARG A 138 15.99 9.09 -58.71
C ARG A 138 17.28 9.72 -59.27
N ILE A 139 18.06 8.92 -59.97
CA ILE A 139 19.17 9.40 -60.80
C ILE A 139 18.57 10.00 -62.07
N ARG A 140 18.65 11.32 -62.23
CA ARG A 140 18.18 12.01 -63.45
C ARG A 140 19.27 11.89 -64.51
N GLY A 141 19.09 10.99 -65.46
CA GLY A 141 19.93 10.87 -66.65
C GLY A 141 19.87 12.16 -67.48
N GLY A 142 21.03 12.77 -67.74
CA GLY A 142 21.19 13.84 -68.71
C GLY A 142 21.47 13.24 -70.08
N ALA A 143 20.57 13.48 -71.04
CA ALA A 143 20.84 13.28 -72.46
C ALA A 143 21.44 14.56 -73.04
N ARG A 144 22.48 14.40 -73.85
CA ARG A 144 22.98 15.39 -74.82
C ARG A 144 22.19 15.29 -76.11
#